data_AF-A0A9Y2P151-F1
#
_entry.id   AF-A0A9Y2P151-F1
#
_cell.length_a   1.000
_cell.length_b   1.000
_cell.length_c   1.000
_cell.angle_alpha   90.00
_cell.angle_beta   90.00
_cell.angle_gamma   90.00
#
_symmetry.space_group_name_H-M   'P 1'
#
loop_
_entity.id
_entity.type
_entity.pdbx_description
1 polymer ?
#
loop_
_entity_poly.entity_id
_entity_poly.type
_entity_poly.pdbx_seq_one_letter_code
_entity_poly.pdbx_strand_id
1 'polypeptide(L)'
;MPAEDIQTTHYIFSKATGFYVGEVLGSAAQIAQNADWEVRLAPPEPVVSTDPSDYPLTPAQFGWLLAKSGLEDDTETVLTAAKASDRDLYAELKFNLSQNAFRFEVTMGLVAQMIALGALADTPAVSEATIGDLWLLAKDK
;
A
#
# COMPACT_ATOMS: atom_id res chain seq x y z
N MET A 1 1.14 -34.35 -17.10
CA MET A 1 0.69 -32.96 -17.32
C MET A 1 1.74 -32.30 -18.18
N PRO A 2 1.42 -31.78 -19.38
CA PRO A 2 2.40 -31.04 -20.16
C PRO A 2 2.73 -29.73 -19.42
N ALA A 3 4.00 -29.35 -19.41
CA ALA A 3 4.44 -28.08 -18.83
C ALA A 3 3.67 -26.95 -19.52
N GLU A 4 3.00 -26.11 -18.73
CA GLU A 4 2.46 -24.85 -19.21
C GLU A 4 3.64 -24.03 -19.74
N ASP A 5 3.62 -23.72 -21.04
CA ASP A 5 4.57 -22.78 -21.64
C ASP A 5 4.35 -21.42 -20.98
N ILE A 6 5.22 -21.07 -20.03
CA ILE A 6 5.25 -19.76 -19.40
C ILE A 6 5.63 -18.75 -20.48
N GLN A 7 4.64 -18.05 -21.03
CA GLN A 7 4.89 -16.93 -21.92
C GLN A 7 5.69 -15.87 -21.15
N THR A 8 6.96 -15.74 -21.51
CA THR A 8 7.87 -14.79 -20.89
C THR A 8 7.98 -13.58 -21.79
N THR A 9 7.77 -12.38 -21.24
CA THR A 9 7.98 -11.12 -21.97
C THR A 9 9.47 -10.92 -22.20
N HIS A 10 9.87 -10.74 -23.45
CA HIS A 10 11.25 -10.46 -23.81
C HIS A 10 11.37 -9.06 -24.39
N TYR A 11 12.46 -8.37 -24.05
CA TYR A 11 12.82 -7.10 -24.66
C TYR A 11 13.77 -7.32 -25.82
N ILE A 12 13.46 -6.71 -26.97
CA ILE A 12 14.29 -6.79 -28.17
C ILE A 12 15.16 -5.54 -28.27
N PHE A 13 16.46 -5.78 -28.37
CA PHE A 13 17.46 -4.75 -28.60
C PHE A 13 18.10 -4.91 -29.97
N SER A 14 18.29 -3.79 -30.67
CA SER A 14 19.09 -3.74 -31.89
C SER A 14 20.57 -3.88 -31.52
N LYS A 15 21.28 -4.87 -32.08
CA LYS A 15 22.73 -4.99 -31.85
C LYS A 15 23.52 -3.85 -32.52
N ALA A 16 23.01 -3.30 -33.61
CA ALA A 16 23.67 -2.23 -34.36
C ALA A 16 23.66 -0.89 -33.59
N THR A 17 22.63 -0.65 -32.78
CA THR A 17 22.41 0.65 -32.14
C THR A 17 22.31 0.60 -30.62
N GLY A 18 22.14 -0.58 -30.02
CA GLY A 18 21.94 -0.77 -28.58
C GLY A 18 20.60 -0.27 -28.05
N PHE A 19 19.72 0.26 -28.91
CA PHE A 19 18.42 0.78 -28.49
C PHE A 19 17.36 -0.30 -28.38
N TYR A 20 16.47 -0.07 -27.42
CA TYR A 20 15.25 -0.83 -27.23
C TYR A 20 14.29 -0.63 -28.40
N VAL A 21 13.77 -1.72 -28.96
CA VAL A 21 12.95 -1.70 -30.19
C VAL A 21 11.51 -2.16 -29.93
N GLY A 22 11.25 -2.93 -28.86
CA GLY A 22 9.90 -3.34 -28.48
C GLY A 22 9.82 -4.61 -27.63
N GLU A 23 8.61 -4.99 -27.24
CA GLU A 23 8.28 -6.20 -26.47
C GLU A 23 7.79 -7.30 -27.42
N VAL A 24 8.20 -8.55 -27.17
CA VAL A 24 7.66 -9.71 -27.86
C VAL A 24 7.30 -10.82 -26.87
N LEU A 25 6.10 -11.37 -27.03
CA LEU A 25 5.61 -12.55 -26.34
C LEU A 25 5.96 -13.78 -27.18
N GLY A 26 6.78 -14.68 -26.64
CA GLY A 26 7.18 -15.91 -27.34
C GLY A 26 8.35 -16.61 -26.65
N SER A 27 8.70 -17.81 -27.13
CA SER A 27 9.86 -18.53 -26.61
C SER A 27 11.16 -17.88 -27.13
N ALA A 28 12.20 -17.82 -26.29
CA ALA A 28 13.51 -17.26 -26.67
C ALA A 28 14.08 -17.89 -27.96
N ALA A 29 13.77 -19.16 -28.22
CA ALA A 29 14.18 -19.90 -29.41
C ALA A 29 13.50 -19.43 -30.71
N GLN A 30 12.26 -18.93 -30.65
CA GLN A 30 11.56 -18.37 -31.81
C GLN A 30 12.04 -16.94 -32.14
N ILE A 31 12.46 -16.17 -31.13
CA ILE A 31 12.90 -14.77 -31.29
C ILE A 31 14.37 -14.69 -31.74
N ALA A 32 15.21 -15.67 -31.36
CA ALA A 32 16.63 -15.71 -31.69
C ALA A 32 16.98 -16.08 -33.15
N GLN A 33 16.00 -16.31 -34.04
CA GLN A 33 16.26 -16.64 -35.44
C GLN A 33 16.69 -15.43 -36.31
N ASN A 34 16.58 -14.20 -35.80
CA ASN A 34 17.13 -13.01 -36.46
C ASN A 34 18.46 -12.62 -35.82
N ALA A 35 19.55 -12.77 -36.58
CA ALA A 35 20.93 -12.56 -36.12
C ALA A 35 21.21 -11.13 -35.59
N ASP A 36 20.38 -10.16 -35.98
CA ASP A 36 20.58 -8.73 -35.71
C ASP A 36 20.03 -8.26 -34.34
N TRP A 37 19.32 -9.12 -33.62
CA TRP A 37 18.67 -8.75 -32.37
C TRP A 37 19.22 -9.50 -31.16
N GLU A 38 19.31 -8.81 -30.04
CA GLU A 38 19.58 -9.40 -28.74
C GLU A 38 18.27 -9.47 -27.96
N VAL A 39 17.93 -10.67 -27.49
CA VAL A 39 16.74 -10.92 -26.68
C VAL A 39 17.19 -10.98 -25.24
N ARG A 40 16.70 -10.05 -24.41
CA ARG A 40 16.95 -10.05 -22.97
C ARG A 40 15.67 -10.37 -22.23
N LEU A 41 15.79 -11.15 -21.17
CA LEU A 41 14.72 -11.32 -20.21
C LEU A 41 14.41 -9.96 -19.60
N ALA A 42 13.14 -9.60 -19.55
CA ALA A 42 12.71 -8.50 -18.71
C ALA A 42 13.17 -8.76 -17.27
N PRO A 43 13.71 -7.76 -16.55
CA PRO A 43 13.78 -7.87 -15.10
C PRO A 43 12.36 -8.18 -14.60
N PRO A 44 12.18 -9.09 -13.62
CA PRO A 44 10.87 -9.28 -13.03
C PRO A 44 10.38 -7.94 -12.52
N GLU A 45 9.11 -7.60 -12.79
CA GLU A 45 8.51 -6.42 -12.21
C GLU A 45 8.65 -6.50 -10.68
N PRO A 46 8.93 -5.37 -10.00
CA PRO A 46 8.94 -5.37 -8.55
C PRO A 46 7.55 -5.79 -8.09
N VAL A 47 7.47 -6.93 -7.38
CA VAL A 47 6.23 -7.38 -6.75
C VAL A 47 5.89 -6.35 -5.67
N VAL A 48 4.95 -5.46 -5.97
CA VAL A 48 4.41 -4.51 -5.00
C VAL A 48 3.48 -5.30 -4.09
N SER A 49 3.72 -5.24 -2.79
CA SER A 49 2.83 -5.89 -1.83
C SER A 49 1.46 -5.23 -1.84
N THR A 50 0.43 -6.06 -1.70
CA THR A 50 -0.95 -5.62 -1.49
C THR A 50 -1.35 -5.69 -0.02
N ASP A 51 -0.42 -6.03 0.88
CA ASP A 51 -0.66 -6.03 2.33
C ASP A 51 -0.35 -4.64 2.90
N PRO A 52 -1.32 -3.92 3.49
CA PRO A 52 -1.07 -2.62 4.10
C PRO A 52 -0.07 -2.68 5.26
N SER A 53 0.10 -3.84 5.90
CA SER A 53 1.03 -4.06 7.02
C SER A 53 2.50 -3.95 6.61
N ASP A 54 2.80 -4.14 5.32
CA ASP A 54 4.15 -4.01 4.78
C ASP A 54 4.60 -2.54 4.65
N TYR A 55 3.68 -1.59 4.84
CA TYR A 55 3.92 -0.17 4.58
C TYR A 55 3.62 0.71 5.79
N PRO A 56 4.59 0.93 6.71
CA PRO A 56 4.43 1.94 7.75
C PRO A 56 4.26 3.33 7.13
N LEU A 57 3.26 4.09 7.57
CA LEU A 57 3.04 5.45 7.08
C LEU A 57 3.83 6.46 7.88
N THR A 58 4.39 7.46 7.20
CA THR A 58 4.93 8.66 7.86
C THR A 58 3.79 9.55 8.38
N PRO A 59 4.07 10.54 9.25
CA PRO A 59 3.03 11.45 9.75
C PRO A 59 2.29 12.21 8.63
N ALA A 60 2.98 12.61 7.56
CA ALA A 60 2.35 13.30 6.44
C ALA A 60 1.38 12.38 5.67
N GLN A 61 1.78 11.13 5.44
CA GLN A 61 0.96 10.12 4.76
C GLN A 61 -0.24 9.71 5.61
N PHE A 62 -0.04 9.53 6.91
CA PHE A 62 -1.12 9.25 7.85
C PHE A 62 -2.11 10.41 7.94
N GLY A 63 -1.62 11.66 7.98
CA GLY A 63 -2.48 12.85 7.92
C GLY A 63 -3.32 12.91 6.64
N TRP A 64 -2.75 12.54 5.49
CA TRP A 64 -3.50 12.41 4.24
C TRP A 64 -4.61 11.35 4.34
N LEU A 65 -4.31 10.20 4.96
CA LEU A 65 -5.29 9.14 5.17
C LEU A 65 -6.45 9.61 6.06
N LEU A 66 -6.16 10.29 7.17
CA LEU A 66 -7.19 10.82 8.07
C LEU A 66 -8.13 11.79 7.33
N ALA A 67 -7.55 12.73 6.58
CA ALA A 67 -8.32 13.69 5.79
C ALA A 67 -9.17 13.02 4.70
N LYS A 68 -8.71 11.89 4.13
CA LYS A 68 -9.43 11.18 3.06
C LYS A 68 -10.47 10.19 3.53
N SER A 69 -10.24 9.56 4.67
CA SER A 69 -11.20 8.66 5.31
C SER A 69 -12.32 9.43 6.04
N GLY A 70 -12.10 10.72 6.34
CA GLY A 70 -12.97 11.50 7.21
C GLY A 70 -12.72 11.23 8.70
N LEU A 71 -11.73 10.40 9.03
CA LEU A 71 -11.37 10.07 10.41
C LEU A 71 -10.70 11.24 11.16
N GLU A 72 -10.33 12.32 10.48
CA GLU A 72 -9.74 13.51 11.11
C GLU A 72 -10.69 14.11 12.17
N ASP A 73 -11.92 14.44 11.77
CA ASP A 73 -12.93 15.02 12.67
C ASP A 73 -13.30 14.06 13.82
N ASP A 74 -13.40 12.76 13.50
CA ASP A 74 -13.69 11.73 14.50
C ASP A 74 -12.55 11.60 15.51
N THR A 75 -11.29 11.59 15.05
CA THR A 75 -10.10 11.52 15.91
C THR A 75 -10.04 12.73 16.85
N GLU A 76 -10.32 13.93 16.37
CA GLU A 76 -10.38 15.14 17.19
C GLU A 76 -11.52 15.09 18.23
N THR A 77 -12.67 14.59 17.82
CA THR A 77 -13.84 14.40 18.69
C THR A 77 -13.52 13.42 19.82
N VAL A 78 -12.93 12.27 19.49
CA VAL A 78 -12.50 11.27 20.48
C VAL A 78 -11.46 11.84 21.43
N LEU A 79 -10.44 12.54 20.92
CA LEU A 79 -9.42 13.17 21.76
C LEU A 79 -10.03 14.19 22.72
N THR A 80 -10.99 14.99 22.26
CA THR A 80 -11.68 15.99 23.08
C THR A 80 -12.53 15.34 24.15
N ALA A 81 -13.28 14.29 23.80
CA ALA A 81 -14.08 13.52 24.75
C ALA A 81 -13.20 12.86 25.81
N ALA A 82 -12.15 12.14 25.39
CA ALA A 82 -11.19 11.51 26.29
C ALA A 82 -10.54 12.53 27.21
N LYS A 83 -10.11 13.68 26.70
CA LYS A 83 -9.52 14.76 27.53
C LYS A 83 -10.44 15.22 28.66
N ALA A 84 -11.75 15.14 28.47
CA ALA A 84 -12.76 15.53 29.46
C ALA A 84 -13.14 14.40 30.42
N SER A 85 -13.21 13.14 29.95
CA SER A 85 -13.71 12.00 30.73
C SER A 85 -12.62 11.09 31.30
N ASP A 86 -11.52 10.88 30.57
CA ASP A 86 -10.48 9.90 30.89
C ASP A 86 -9.09 10.40 30.47
N ARG A 87 -8.32 10.86 31.45
CA ARG A 87 -6.98 11.45 31.22
C ARG A 87 -5.94 10.44 30.76
N ASP A 88 -6.07 9.18 31.17
CA ASP A 88 -5.13 8.14 30.81
C ASP A 88 -5.35 7.72 29.35
N LEU A 89 -6.61 7.52 28.95
CA LEU A 89 -6.98 7.29 27.55
C LEU A 89 -6.53 8.46 26.66
N TYR A 90 -6.74 9.71 27.10
CA TYR A 90 -6.26 10.87 26.34
C TYR A 90 -4.74 10.87 26.15
N ALA A 91 -3.98 10.52 27.18
CA ALA A 91 -2.52 10.44 27.09
C ALA A 91 -2.07 9.33 26.12
N GLU A 92 -2.73 8.17 26.17
CA GLU A 92 -2.48 7.03 25.28
C GLU A 92 -2.76 7.39 23.81
N LEU A 93 -3.95 7.92 23.51
CA LEU A 93 -4.33 8.34 22.16
C LEU A 93 -3.35 9.40 21.62
N LYS A 94 -3.00 10.40 22.45
CA LYS A 94 -2.06 11.44 22.05
C LYS A 94 -0.66 10.88 21.79
N PHE A 95 -0.19 9.93 22.60
CA PHE A 95 1.08 9.26 22.38
C PHE A 95 1.08 8.49 21.06
N ASN A 96 0.03 7.72 20.78
CA ASN A 96 -0.10 6.95 19.55
C ASN A 96 -0.20 7.83 18.30
N LEU A 97 -0.82 9.01 18.40
CA LEU A 97 -0.89 9.98 17.31
C LEU A 97 0.40 10.82 17.14
N SER A 98 1.36 10.69 18.06
CA SER A 98 2.65 11.41 18.00
C SER A 98 3.80 10.56 17.44
N GLN A 99 3.51 9.34 16.99
CA GLN A 99 4.52 8.43 16.46
C GLN A 99 5.13 8.94 15.15
N ASN A 100 6.41 8.66 14.94
CA ASN A 100 7.11 8.98 13.69
C ASN A 100 6.81 7.99 12.56
N ALA A 101 6.14 6.88 12.86
CA ALA A 101 5.67 5.89 11.91
C ALA A 101 4.40 5.23 12.45
N PHE A 102 3.39 5.09 11.59
CA PHE A 102 2.11 4.48 11.90
C PHE A 102 2.07 3.08 11.30
N ARG A 103 1.64 2.09 12.08
CA ARG A 103 1.51 0.69 11.64
C ARG A 103 0.05 0.32 11.50
N PHE A 104 -0.29 -0.38 10.42
CA PHE A 104 -1.68 -0.70 10.08
C PHE A 104 -2.43 -1.40 11.22
N GLU A 105 -1.86 -2.48 11.75
CA GLU A 105 -2.46 -3.26 12.86
C GLU A 105 -2.71 -2.40 14.12
N VAL A 106 -1.78 -1.49 14.45
CA VAL A 106 -1.91 -0.61 15.60
C VAL A 106 -3.01 0.42 15.37
N THR A 107 -3.08 0.99 14.17
CA THR A 107 -4.17 1.90 13.79
C THR A 107 -5.53 1.20 13.82
N MET A 108 -5.64 -0.01 13.29
CA MET A 108 -6.89 -0.77 13.35
C MET A 108 -7.29 -1.14 14.79
N GLY A 109 -6.31 -1.42 15.66
CA GLY A 109 -6.55 -1.57 17.10
C GLY A 109 -7.14 -0.32 17.74
N LEU A 110 -6.63 0.86 17.37
CA LEU A 110 -7.17 2.15 17.84
C LEU A 110 -8.59 2.40 17.34
N VAL A 111 -8.85 2.16 16.05
CA VAL A 111 -10.19 2.27 15.47
C VAL A 111 -11.17 1.35 16.19
N ALA A 112 -10.81 0.09 16.42
CA ALA A 112 -11.63 -0.86 17.16
C ALA A 112 -11.90 -0.40 18.60
N GLN A 113 -10.90 0.15 19.29
CA GLN A 113 -11.06 0.69 20.64
C GLN A 113 -12.01 1.90 20.64
N MET A 114 -11.89 2.80 19.66
CA MET A 114 -12.78 3.95 19.52
C MET A 114 -14.24 3.53 19.25
N ILE A 115 -14.45 2.50 18.43
CA ILE A 115 -15.78 1.92 18.20
C ILE A 115 -16.34 1.31 19.49
N ALA A 116 -15.53 0.51 20.21
CA ALA A 116 -15.95 -0.13 21.46
C ALA A 116 -16.34 0.89 22.56
N LEU A 117 -15.69 2.06 22.55
CA LEU A 117 -16.00 3.18 23.45
C LEU A 117 -17.20 4.01 22.98
N GLY A 118 -17.80 3.70 21.82
CA GLY A 118 -18.90 4.45 21.21
C GLY A 118 -18.48 5.81 20.66
N ALA A 119 -17.18 6.04 20.51
CA ALA A 119 -16.63 7.30 19.99
C ALA A 119 -16.59 7.33 18.46
N LEU A 120 -16.59 6.16 17.81
CA LEU A 120 -16.78 5.97 16.38
C LEU A 120 -17.99 5.06 16.14
N ALA A 121 -18.75 5.33 15.08
CA ALA A 121 -19.77 4.41 14.62
C ALA A 121 -19.12 3.24 13.86
N ASP A 122 -19.54 2.01 14.16
CA ASP A 122 -19.14 0.84 13.39
C ASP A 122 -19.80 0.88 12.00
N THR A 123 -19.06 1.43 11.03
CA THR A 123 -19.53 1.64 9.67
C THR A 123 -18.55 1.02 8.67
N PRO A 124 -19.00 0.70 7.44
CA PRO A 124 -18.10 0.20 6.41
C PRO A 124 -16.92 1.13 6.12
N ALA A 125 -17.08 2.44 6.32
CA ALA A 125 -16.03 3.44 6.09
C ALA A 125 -14.80 3.28 7.00
N VAL A 126 -14.98 2.68 8.18
CA VAL A 126 -13.91 2.43 9.16
C VAL A 126 -13.54 0.95 9.26
N SER A 127 -14.01 0.13 8.31
CA SER A 127 -13.66 -1.29 8.22
C SER A 127 -12.20 -1.49 7.81
N GLU A 128 -11.62 -2.62 8.22
CA GLU A 128 -10.24 -2.99 7.87
C GLU A 128 -9.99 -2.97 6.36
N ALA A 129 -10.95 -3.44 5.56
CA ALA A 129 -10.83 -3.43 4.10
C ALA A 129 -10.75 -2.01 3.54
N THR A 130 -11.66 -1.12 3.96
CA THR A 130 -11.69 0.27 3.45
C THR A 130 -10.47 1.08 3.91
N ILE A 131 -10.06 0.93 5.18
CA ILE A 131 -8.85 1.57 5.67
C ILE A 131 -7.61 0.99 5.01
N GLY A 132 -7.56 -0.32 4.76
CA GLY A 132 -6.47 -0.98 4.04
C GLY A 132 -6.28 -0.44 2.61
N ASP A 133 -7.37 -0.28 1.86
CA ASP A 133 -7.32 0.32 0.53
C ASP A 133 -6.79 1.76 0.57
N LEU A 134 -7.29 2.58 1.51
CA LEU A 134 -6.82 3.95 1.70
C LEU A 134 -5.36 4.01 2.18
N TRP A 135 -4.92 3.04 2.97
CA TRP A 135 -3.55 2.91 3.45
C TRP A 135 -2.57 2.68 2.31
N LEU A 136 -2.89 1.77 1.40
CA LEU A 136 -2.10 1.51 0.20
C LEU A 136 -2.07 2.71 -0.76
N LEU A 137 -3.09 3.57 -0.74
CA LEU A 137 -3.06 4.85 -1.47
C LEU A 137 -2.23 5.92 -0.76
N ALA A 138 -2.25 5.93 0.57
CA ALA A 138 -1.55 6.90 1.40
C ALA A 138 -0.02 6.69 1.38
N LYS A 139 0.46 5.45 1.23
CA LYS A 139 1.91 5.15 1.19
C LYS A 139 2.66 5.87 0.05
N ASP A 140 1.94 6.28 -0.99
CA ASP A 140 2.47 6.95 -2.19
C ASP A 140 2.23 8.48 -2.18
N LYS A 141 1.83 9.04 -1.02
CA LYS A 141 1.68 10.50 -0.81
C LYS A 141 2.92 11.09 -0.15
#